data_AF-A0A554KFF8-F1
#
_entry.id   AF-A0A554KFF8-F1
#
_cell.length_a   1.000
_cell.length_b   1.000
_cell.length_c   1.000
_cell.angle_alpha   90.00
_cell.angle_beta   90.00
_cell.angle_gamma   90.00
#
_symmetry.space_group_name_H-M   'P 1'
#
loop_
_entity.id
_entity.type
_entity.pdbx_description
1 polymer ?
#
loop_
_entity_poly.entity_id
_entity_poly.type
_entity_poly.pdbx_seq_one_letter_code
_entity_poly.pdbx_strand_id
1 'polypeptide(L)'
;MKDAPRPLLNSSYRKKMWRNAKAILEDIEKVIPISEAHLMGSFTTKKRRPADVDFILLLKTPKGSGHWSIDLVIAPDNGEGEHVLEDAKKWMKQKYGAKKSGFFRLK
;
A
#
# COMPACT_ATOMS: atom_id res chain seq x y z
N MET A 1 -8.23 -3.29 13.39
CA MET A 1 -8.80 -2.65 12.17
C MET A 1 -10.22 -3.17 11.80
N LYS A 2 -11.12 -2.34 11.26
CA LYS A 2 -12.44 -2.76 10.71
C LYS A 2 -12.27 -3.49 9.37
N ASP A 3 -13.23 -4.33 8.99
CA ASP A 3 -13.24 -4.96 7.67
C ASP A 3 -13.64 -4.01 6.54
N ALA A 4 -13.15 -4.31 5.33
CA ALA A 4 -13.57 -3.61 4.12
C ALA A 4 -15.06 -3.84 3.80
N PRO A 5 -15.73 -2.87 3.17
CA PRO A 5 -17.12 -3.01 2.75
C PRO A 5 -17.37 -4.29 1.93
N ARG A 6 -18.46 -5.02 2.25
CA ARG A 6 -18.85 -6.27 1.56
C ARG A 6 -18.87 -6.15 0.02
N PRO A 7 -19.33 -5.03 -0.60
CA PRO A 7 -19.29 -4.88 -2.06
C PRO A 7 -17.88 -4.94 -2.66
N LEU A 8 -16.85 -4.55 -1.88
CA LEU A 8 -15.45 -4.66 -2.28
C LEU A 8 -14.88 -6.06 -2.10
N LEU A 9 -15.56 -6.95 -1.36
CA LEU A 9 -15.12 -8.32 -1.09
C LEU A 9 -15.92 -9.35 -1.90
N ASN A 10 -16.23 -9.01 -3.14
CA ASN A 10 -17.13 -9.77 -4.02
C ASN A 10 -16.49 -10.98 -4.75
N SER A 11 -15.19 -11.24 -4.56
CA SER A 11 -14.51 -12.38 -5.18
C SER A 11 -13.49 -13.02 -4.24
N SER A 12 -13.16 -14.29 -4.48
CA SER A 12 -12.11 -15.00 -3.72
C SER A 12 -10.76 -14.28 -3.79
N TYR A 13 -10.42 -13.75 -4.96
CA TYR A 13 -9.22 -12.93 -5.18
C TYR A 13 -9.20 -11.70 -4.28
N ARG A 14 -10.27 -10.89 -4.29
CA ARG A 14 -10.34 -9.65 -3.49
C ARG A 14 -10.39 -9.94 -1.99
N LYS A 15 -11.06 -11.03 -1.59
CA LYS A 15 -11.03 -11.53 -0.20
C LYS A 15 -9.62 -11.92 0.25
N LYS A 16 -8.86 -12.63 -0.60
CA LYS A 16 -7.47 -13.01 -0.31
C LYS A 16 -6.58 -11.77 -0.18
N MET A 17 -6.68 -10.81 -1.11
CA MET A 17 -5.92 -9.55 -1.04
C MET A 17 -6.23 -8.79 0.25
N TRP A 18 -7.51 -8.62 0.57
CA TRP A 18 -7.92 -7.94 1.80
C TRP A 18 -7.39 -8.63 3.05
N ARG A 19 -7.51 -9.96 3.13
CA ARG A 19 -6.99 -10.73 4.27
C ARG A 19 -5.49 -10.52 4.46
N ASN A 20 -4.71 -10.54 3.38
CA ASN A 20 -3.27 -10.33 3.44
C ASN A 20 -2.94 -8.90 3.87
N ALA A 21 -3.59 -7.89 3.26
CA ALA A 21 -3.38 -6.48 3.61
C ALA A 21 -3.77 -6.20 5.07
N LYS A 22 -4.89 -6.76 5.55
CA LYS A 22 -5.34 -6.62 6.93
C LYS A 22 -4.34 -7.19 7.92
N ALA A 23 -3.80 -8.39 7.66
CA ALA A 23 -2.78 -8.99 8.52
C ALA A 23 -1.53 -8.10 8.64
N ILE A 24 -1.05 -7.56 7.51
CA ILE A 24 0.10 -6.63 7.50
C ILE A 24 -0.20 -5.37 8.32
N LEU A 25 -1.38 -4.76 8.13
CA LEU A 25 -1.76 -3.57 8.88
C LEU A 25 -1.93 -3.83 10.38
N GLU A 26 -2.47 -4.99 10.76
CA GLU A 26 -2.56 -5.40 12.16
C GLU A 26 -1.17 -5.59 12.80
N ASP A 27 -0.19 -6.06 12.04
CA ASP A 27 1.20 -6.14 12.51
C ASP A 27 1.86 -4.76 12.62
N ILE A 28 1.60 -3.85 11.68
CA ILE A 28 2.10 -2.47 11.74
C ILE A 28 1.50 -1.71 12.93
N GLU A 29 0.19 -1.86 13.18
CA GLU A 29 -0.54 -1.18 14.27
C GLU A 29 -0.01 -1.54 15.67
N LYS A 30 0.65 -2.69 15.82
CA LYS A 30 1.32 -3.10 17.08
C LYS A 30 2.56 -2.26 17.42
N VAL A 31 3.19 -1.67 16.40
CA VAL A 31 4.49 -0.98 16.54
C VAL A 31 4.35 0.52 16.29
N ILE A 32 3.51 0.89 15.32
CA ILE A 32 3.31 2.28 14.89
C ILE A 32 1.89 2.68 15.28
N PRO A 33 1.72 3.74 16.11
CA PRO A 33 0.40 4.16 16.54
C PRO A 33 -0.37 4.81 15.38
N ILE A 34 -1.24 4.06 14.73
CA ILE A 34 -2.13 4.54 13.67
C ILE A 34 -3.37 5.19 14.31
N SER A 35 -3.75 6.39 13.87
CA SER A 35 -5.03 7.03 14.24
C SER A 35 -6.15 6.65 13.28
N GLU A 36 -5.88 6.67 11.98
CA GLU A 36 -6.85 6.37 10.93
C GLU A 36 -6.19 5.66 9.75
N ALA A 37 -6.98 4.84 9.04
CA ALA A 37 -6.58 4.18 7.81
C ALA A 37 -7.66 4.41 6.74
N HIS A 38 -7.26 5.02 5.62
CA HIS A 38 -8.15 5.28 4.49
C HIS A 38 -7.81 4.35 3.33
N LEU A 39 -8.72 3.44 3.01
CA LEU A 39 -8.61 2.55 1.86
C LEU A 39 -8.87 3.31 0.55
N MET A 40 -8.00 3.15 -0.44
CA MET A 40 -8.11 3.84 -1.72
C MET A 40 -7.66 3.00 -2.92
N GLY A 41 -7.48 3.66 -4.07
CA GLY A 41 -6.90 3.08 -5.26
C GLY A 41 -7.78 2.09 -6.00
N SER A 42 -7.15 1.24 -6.82
CA SER A 42 -7.89 0.38 -7.75
C SER A 42 -8.79 -0.64 -7.03
N PHE A 43 -8.46 -0.96 -5.78
CA PHE A 43 -9.25 -1.83 -4.93
C PHE A 43 -10.63 -1.25 -4.60
N THR A 44 -10.82 0.06 -4.46
CA THR A 44 -12.15 0.63 -4.15
C THR A 44 -13.09 0.68 -5.36
N THR A 45 -12.59 0.32 -6.54
CA THR A 45 -13.34 0.38 -7.81
C THR A 45 -14.02 -0.96 -8.15
N LYS A 46 -14.76 -0.97 -9.27
CA LYS A 46 -15.36 -2.18 -9.86
C LYS A 46 -14.37 -3.11 -10.57
N LYS A 47 -13.06 -2.80 -10.56
CA LYS A 47 -12.02 -3.63 -11.21
C LYS A 47 -12.04 -5.05 -10.63
N ARG A 48 -12.18 -6.06 -11.50
CA ARG A 48 -12.26 -7.48 -11.10
C ARG A 48 -10.97 -7.97 -10.44
N ARG A 49 -9.82 -7.52 -10.96
CA ARG A 49 -8.48 -7.83 -10.46
C ARG A 49 -7.72 -6.53 -10.17
N PRO A 50 -7.89 -5.92 -9.00
CA PRO A 50 -6.99 -4.85 -8.56
C PRO A 50 -5.56 -5.38 -8.43
N ALA A 51 -4.59 -4.50 -8.63
CA ALA A 51 -3.16 -4.86 -8.55
C ALA A 51 -2.72 -5.03 -7.09
N ASP A 52 -3.19 -4.11 -6.25
CA ASP A 52 -2.78 -3.86 -4.88
C ASP A 52 -3.97 -3.41 -4.02
N VAL A 53 -3.72 -3.18 -2.72
CA VAL A 53 -4.65 -2.58 -1.77
C VAL A 53 -3.97 -1.36 -1.16
N ASP A 54 -4.36 -0.17 -1.63
CA ASP A 54 -3.72 1.09 -1.25
C ASP A 54 -4.33 1.68 0.03
N PHE A 55 -3.48 2.18 0.92
CA PHE A 55 -3.92 2.86 2.15
C PHE A 55 -3.18 4.18 2.34
N ILE A 56 -3.92 5.18 2.84
CA ILE A 56 -3.30 6.32 3.55
C ILE A 56 -3.46 6.04 5.05
N LEU A 57 -2.34 5.96 5.76
CA LEU A 57 -2.31 5.78 7.21
C LEU A 57 -2.01 7.12 7.87
N LEU A 58 -2.92 7.60 8.72
CA LEU A 58 -2.64 8.73 9.59
C LEU A 58 -2.01 8.19 10.87
N LEU A 59 -0.78 8.60 11.15
CA LEU A 59 -0.03 8.18 12.33
C LEU A 59 -0.20 9.22 13.44
N LYS A 60 -0.28 8.76 14.70
CA LYS A 60 -0.25 9.65 15.87
C LYS A 60 1.17 10.20 16.03
N THR A 61 1.40 11.45 15.63
CA THR A 61 2.68 12.13 15.78
C THR A 61 2.61 13.20 16.88
N PRO A 62 3.65 13.32 17.73
CA PRO A 62 3.72 14.37 18.74
C PRO A 62 4.08 15.72 18.09
N LYS A 63 3.07 16.39 17.52
CA LYS A 63 3.05 17.77 16.95
C LYS A 63 3.90 18.06 15.70
N GLY A 64 3.20 18.64 14.70
CA GLY A 64 3.65 19.65 13.74
C GLY A 64 5.05 19.52 13.16
N SER A 65 5.21 18.75 12.10
CA SER A 65 6.40 18.77 11.26
C SER A 65 6.03 19.06 9.82
N GLY A 66 6.55 20.16 9.25
CA GLY A 66 6.62 20.31 7.81
C GLY A 66 7.37 19.12 7.22
N HIS A 67 6.92 18.62 6.06
CA HIS A 67 7.44 17.42 5.38
C HIS A 67 7.12 16.08 6.06
N TRP A 68 5.83 15.76 6.18
CA TRP A 68 5.34 14.53 6.81
C TRP A 68 4.86 13.46 5.82
N SER A 69 4.65 13.80 4.54
CA SER A 69 4.09 12.88 3.56
C SER A 69 5.18 12.02 2.94
N ILE A 70 5.10 10.71 3.18
CA ILE A 70 5.89 9.68 2.50
C ILE A 70 4.94 8.76 1.74
N ASP A 71 5.32 8.38 0.52
CA ASP A 71 4.67 7.29 -0.20
C ASP A 71 5.47 6.01 0.08
N LEU A 72 4.86 5.09 0.83
CA LEU A 72 5.52 3.89 1.34
C LEU A 72 4.81 2.65 0.82
N VAL A 73 5.57 1.76 0.19
CA VAL A 73 5.11 0.43 -0.22
C VAL A 73 5.79 -0.59 0.68
N ILE A 74 4.98 -1.44 1.33
CA ILE A 74 5.45 -2.55 2.16
C ILE A 74 5.11 -3.85 1.43
N ALA A 75 6.14 -4.66 1.17
CA ALA A 75 6.02 -5.92 0.46
C ALA A 75 6.84 -7.01 1.16
N PRO A 76 6.47 -8.29 1.03
CA PRO A 76 7.24 -9.40 1.59
C PRO A 76 8.61 -9.54 0.90
N ASP A 77 9.63 -9.95 1.64
CA ASP A 77 10.96 -10.26 1.08
C ASP A 77 10.98 -11.67 0.49
N ASN A 78 10.30 -11.83 -0.63
CA ASN A 78 10.23 -13.06 -1.43
C ASN A 78 9.84 -12.72 -2.89
N GLY A 79 9.55 -13.73 -3.72
CA GLY A 79 9.20 -13.53 -5.13
C GLY A 79 8.02 -12.57 -5.37
N GLU A 80 7.06 -12.46 -4.45
CA GLU A 80 5.98 -11.47 -4.56
C GLU A 80 6.53 -10.04 -4.40
N GLY A 81 7.52 -9.83 -3.52
CA GLY A 81 8.23 -8.57 -3.37
C GLY A 81 9.04 -8.19 -4.60
N GLU A 82 9.68 -9.16 -5.26
CA GLU A 82 10.42 -8.92 -6.51
C GLU A 82 9.50 -8.36 -7.59
N HIS A 83 8.29 -8.91 -7.74
CA HIS A 83 7.29 -8.38 -8.66
C HIS A 83 6.89 -6.94 -8.33
N VAL A 84 6.72 -6.60 -7.05
CA VAL A 84 6.44 -5.22 -6.61
C VAL A 84 7.59 -4.28 -6.99
N LEU A 85 8.85 -4.69 -6.81
CA LEU A 85 10.01 -3.86 -7.17
C LEU A 85 10.09 -3.63 -8.70
N GLU A 86 9.78 -4.64 -9.51
CA GLU A 86 9.72 -4.50 -10.97
C GLU A 86 8.63 -3.53 -11.42
N ASP A 87 7.43 -3.66 -10.85
CA ASP A 87 6.31 -2.81 -11.20
C ASP A 87 6.52 -1.37 -10.73
N ALA A 88 7.11 -1.18 -9.54
CA ALA A 88 7.52 0.14 -9.07
C ALA A 88 8.50 0.82 -10.04
N LYS A 89 9.50 0.10 -10.58
CA LYS A 89 10.42 0.64 -11.60
C LYS A 89 9.66 1.07 -12.87
N LYS A 90 8.71 0.27 -13.34
CA LYS A 90 7.88 0.60 -14.51
C LYS A 90 7.01 1.84 -14.24
N TRP A 91 6.34 1.90 -13.08
CA TRP A 91 5.46 3.01 -12.71
C TRP A 91 6.23 4.31 -12.49
N MET A 92 7.40 4.27 -11.85
CA MET A 92 8.27 5.45 -11.69
C MET A 92 8.68 6.02 -13.06
N LYS A 93 9.08 5.15 -13.99
CA LYS A 93 9.44 5.55 -15.35
C LYS A 93 8.25 6.17 -16.10
N GLN A 94 7.05 5.63 -15.93
CA GLN A 94 5.83 6.15 -16.57
C GLN A 94 5.38 7.50 -15.97
N LYS A 95 5.39 7.62 -14.64
CA LYS A 95 4.86 8.78 -13.92
C LYS A 95 5.79 9.99 -13.98
N TYR A 96 7.10 9.77 -13.86
CA TYR A 96 8.09 10.84 -13.73
C TYR A 96 9.06 10.95 -14.92
N GLY A 97 9.09 9.94 -15.79
CA GLY A 97 10.03 9.87 -16.91
C GLY A 97 11.39 9.30 -16.51
N ALA A 98 12.03 8.58 -17.44
CA ALA A 98 13.28 7.85 -17.21
C ALA A 98 14.47 8.73 -16.76
N LYS A 99 14.50 10.01 -17.18
CA LYS A 99 15.61 10.94 -16.87
C LYS A 99 15.43 11.70 -15.55
N LYS A 100 14.23 11.66 -14.95
CA LYS A 100 13.88 12.46 -13.75
C LYS A 100 13.53 11.59 -12.53
N SER A 101 13.69 10.28 -12.65
CA SER A 101 13.42 9.32 -11.57
C SER A 101 14.62 8.39 -11.38
N GLY A 102 14.84 7.96 -10.14
CA GLY A 102 15.85 6.99 -9.79
C GLY A 102 15.26 5.91 -8.89
N PHE A 103 15.85 4.71 -8.95
CA PHE A 103 15.51 3.59 -8.08
C PHE A 103 16.79 3.18 -7.36
N PHE A 104 16.88 3.49 -6.07
CA PHE A 104 18.10 3.31 -5.29
C PHE A 104 17.87 2.30 -4.18
N ARG A 105 18.82 1.37 -4.03
CA ARG A 105 18.88 0.46 -2.89
C ARG A 105 19.68 1.15 -1.78
N LEU A 106 19.08 1.34 -0.61
CA LEU A 106 19.72 2.02 0.52
C LEU A 106 20.31 1.06 1.56
N LYS A 107 19.94 -0.23 1.51
CA LYS A 107 20.44 -1.31 2.37
C LYS A 107 20.27 -2.65 1.67
#